data_AF-A0A956P366-F1
#
_entry.id   AF-A0A956P366-F1
#
_cell.length_a   1.000
_cell.length_b   1.000
_cell.length_c   1.000
_cell.angle_alpha   90.00
_cell.angle_beta   90.00
_cell.angle_gamma   90.00
#
_symmetry.space_group_name_H-M   'P 1'
#
loop_
_entity.id
_entity.type
_entity.pdbx_description
1 polymer ?
#
loop_
_entity_poly.entity_id
_entity_poly.type
_entity_poly.pdbx_seq_one_letter_code
_entity_poly.pdbx_strand_id
1 'polypeptide(L)'
;MIKKQNDHEIWVTIFVHGISSTRPHLNISNIWRFIKNEISDTHYKETVNTIRRKKFCHNGQAMQEIGLKKIDCTQPLNTNSACAIARLLNSIDVYRQNEYYTFGWSALIGVKERKQAAQDLYNSLITLKNNYDQQNKKIKIRIIGYSHGGNVILALGSLKKNKKKPLIIDEAITFGTPIHQEEHKWIHSALFKKIYHIYSRSDHVQRLDIFTHPGHLGHKHFRNYGSLKLPQKLMQIEIRSTRPTQGTKKNKTAFYHKPSIIMGKGKTLRNMSPGHIELWFFGWAADFYRQDLPLYPLPYIIFMPFFLHHATQLIHKNPEQPVIFDIRPYDEHMIIRQNSSYKSAQIVPFIPLSKLEQMRVLAYKAKPLDYDLKKHNKKIKKISHTVHLERKRRSKGQKRIDEITVNGVTFYNVYL
;
A
#
# COMPACT_ATOMS: atom_id res chain seq x y z
N MET A 1 -14.96 -13.16 -18.87
CA MET A 1 -16.18 -12.74 -18.16
C MET A 1 -16.20 -13.41 -16.79
N ILE A 2 -16.42 -12.66 -15.71
CA ILE A 2 -16.38 -13.16 -14.32
C ILE A 2 -17.78 -13.67 -13.94
N LYS A 3 -17.92 -14.86 -13.34
CA LYS A 3 -19.23 -15.42 -12.93
C LYS A 3 -19.88 -14.56 -11.82
N LYS A 4 -21.21 -14.40 -11.88
CA LYS A 4 -22.03 -13.71 -10.86
C LYS A 4 -22.01 -14.50 -9.54
N GLN A 5 -21.73 -13.84 -8.41
CA GLN A 5 -21.65 -14.45 -7.07
C GLN A 5 -23.02 -14.34 -6.35
N ASN A 6 -23.32 -15.24 -5.38
CA ASN A 6 -24.56 -15.24 -4.59
C ASN A 6 -24.92 -13.86 -4.01
N ASP A 7 -26.19 -13.45 -4.18
CA ASP A 7 -26.74 -12.12 -3.87
C ASP A 7 -26.79 -11.74 -2.36
N HIS A 8 -26.16 -12.50 -1.46
CA HIS A 8 -26.24 -12.28 -0.01
C HIS A 8 -24.90 -12.01 0.70
N GLU A 9 -23.78 -11.93 -0.02
CA GLU A 9 -22.46 -11.78 0.59
C GLU A 9 -21.82 -10.42 0.30
N ILE A 10 -21.60 -9.63 1.34
CA ILE A 10 -21.00 -8.30 1.24
C ILE A 10 -19.48 -8.40 1.43
N TRP A 11 -18.72 -7.88 0.48
CA TRP A 11 -17.27 -7.74 0.63
C TRP A 11 -16.93 -6.41 1.31
N VAL A 12 -16.31 -6.48 2.49
CA VAL A 12 -15.72 -5.32 3.15
C VAL A 12 -14.25 -5.24 2.72
N THR A 13 -13.92 -4.24 1.89
CA THR A 13 -12.56 -3.99 1.41
C THR A 13 -11.94 -2.81 2.16
N ILE A 14 -10.84 -3.06 2.86
CA ILE A 14 -10.18 -2.08 3.75
C ILE A 14 -8.78 -1.74 3.21
N PHE A 15 -8.50 -0.47 2.97
CA PHE A 15 -7.19 0.02 2.55
C PHE A 15 -6.35 0.46 3.76
N VAL A 16 -5.12 -0.02 3.84
CA VAL A 16 -4.12 0.34 4.86
C VAL A 16 -2.93 1.00 4.19
N HIS A 17 -2.78 2.30 4.39
CA HIS A 17 -1.75 3.10 3.76
C HIS A 17 -0.34 2.80 4.31
N GLY A 18 0.70 3.19 3.56
CA GLY A 18 2.11 3.08 3.98
C GLY A 18 2.55 4.19 4.93
N ILE A 19 3.87 4.37 5.09
CA ILE A 19 4.42 5.53 5.82
C ILE A 19 4.09 6.86 5.13
N SER A 20 4.09 7.96 5.89
CA SER A 20 3.94 9.31 5.34
C SER A 20 5.32 9.93 5.05
N SER A 21 5.43 10.65 3.94
CA SER A 21 6.66 11.21 3.34
C SER A 21 7.78 11.57 4.34
N THR A 22 8.98 11.04 4.10
CA THR A 22 10.21 11.21 4.91
C THR A 22 11.12 12.34 4.42
N ARG A 23 10.68 13.12 3.42
CA ARG A 23 11.58 13.96 2.61
C ARG A 23 12.47 14.98 3.35
N PRO A 24 12.05 15.63 4.45
CA PRO A 24 12.93 16.55 5.15
C PRO A 24 13.82 15.89 6.22
N HIS A 25 13.79 14.55 6.40
CA HIS A 25 14.31 13.92 7.62
C HIS A 25 15.30 12.79 7.41
N LEU A 26 15.63 12.43 6.16
CA LEU A 26 16.70 11.49 5.85
C LEU A 26 18.08 12.17 5.90
N ASN A 27 18.43 12.76 7.05
CA ASN A 27 19.83 13.03 7.37
C ASN A 27 20.40 11.83 8.14
N ILE A 28 21.68 11.53 7.96
CA ILE A 28 22.33 10.30 8.48
C ILE A 28 22.18 10.18 10.00
N SER A 29 22.14 11.30 10.74
CA SER A 29 21.90 11.30 12.19
C SER A 29 20.49 10.85 12.60
N ASN A 30 19.44 11.16 11.84
CA ASN A 30 18.10 10.63 12.10
C ASN A 30 17.99 9.14 11.73
N ILE A 31 18.74 8.66 10.74
CA ILE A 31 18.77 7.24 10.34
C ILE A 31 19.20 6.37 11.52
N TRP A 32 20.26 6.74 12.24
CA TRP A 32 20.72 6.01 13.42
C TRP A 32 19.72 6.01 14.59
N ARG A 33 18.92 7.08 14.76
CA ARG A 33 17.88 7.14 15.80
C ARG A 33 16.64 6.32 15.45
N PHE A 34 16.28 6.23 14.16
CA PHE A 34 15.24 5.30 13.69
C PHE A 34 15.64 3.85 13.96
N ILE A 35 16.91 3.52 13.71
CA ILE A 35 17.49 2.19 13.94
C ILE A 35 17.43 1.79 15.43
N LYS A 36 17.54 2.75 16.37
CA LYS A 36 17.46 2.48 17.83
C LYS A 36 16.03 2.45 18.40
N ASN A 37 14.97 2.58 17.58
CA ASN A 37 13.58 2.72 18.03
C ASN A 37 13.30 3.93 18.95
N GLU A 38 14.20 4.92 19.01
CA GLU A 38 14.04 6.15 19.79
C GLU A 38 13.27 7.21 18.98
N ILE A 39 12.06 6.87 18.53
CA ILE A 39 11.23 7.77 17.71
C ILE A 39 10.44 8.76 18.58
N SER A 40 10.32 8.48 19.89
CA SER A 40 9.72 9.38 20.88
C SER A 40 10.48 10.70 20.94
N ASP A 41 9.76 11.80 20.75
CA ASP A 41 10.28 13.17 20.69
C ASP A 41 11.30 13.45 19.56
N THR A 42 11.04 12.93 18.36
CA THR A 42 11.78 13.30 17.16
C THR A 42 11.02 14.31 16.31
N HIS A 43 11.77 15.19 15.63
CA HIS A 43 11.24 16.08 14.59
C HIS A 43 10.49 15.32 13.48
N TYR A 44 10.93 14.09 13.18
CA TYR A 44 10.23 13.18 12.27
C TYR A 44 8.84 12.82 12.78
N LYS A 45 8.72 12.34 14.02
CA LYS A 45 7.44 11.95 14.61
C LYS A 45 6.43 13.09 14.59
N GLU A 46 6.85 14.29 15.00
CA GLU A 46 5.96 15.46 15.01
C GLU A 46 5.58 15.91 13.60
N THR A 47 6.50 15.82 12.63
CA THR A 47 6.21 16.15 11.24
C THR A 47 5.22 15.15 10.64
N VAL A 48 5.43 13.84 10.85
CA VAL A 48 4.51 12.79 10.39
C VAL A 48 3.13 12.96 11.03
N ASN A 49 3.06 13.19 12.34
CA ASN A 49 1.80 13.44 13.03
C ASN A 49 1.07 14.66 12.47
N THR A 50 1.81 15.74 12.17
CA THR A 50 1.23 16.94 11.55
C THR A 50 0.73 16.65 10.14
N ILE A 51 1.50 15.94 9.32
CA ILE A 51 1.09 15.51 7.97
C ILE A 51 -0.19 14.66 8.04
N ARG A 52 -0.27 13.70 8.97
CA ARG A 52 -1.44 12.83 9.15
C ARG A 52 -2.71 13.58 9.52
N ARG A 53 -2.61 14.71 10.23
CA ARG A 53 -3.75 15.55 10.59
C ARG A 53 -4.23 16.45 9.44
N LYS A 54 -3.44 16.65 8.38
CA LYS A 54 -3.80 17.54 7.27
C LYS A 54 -4.45 16.75 6.13
N LYS A 55 -5.75 16.96 5.90
CA LYS A 55 -6.54 16.34 4.80
C LYS A 55 -5.85 16.45 3.43
N PHE A 56 -5.19 17.57 3.15
CA PHE A 56 -4.40 17.77 1.92
C PHE A 56 -3.37 16.66 1.67
N CYS A 57 -2.77 16.08 2.71
CA CYS A 57 -1.74 15.05 2.57
C CYS A 57 -2.31 13.65 2.31
N HIS A 58 -3.63 13.49 2.42
CA HIS A 58 -4.32 12.24 2.12
C HIS A 58 -4.66 12.14 0.62
N ASN A 59 -4.71 13.29 -0.04
CA ASN A 59 -5.02 13.41 -1.46
C ASN A 59 -4.03 12.59 -2.30
N GLY A 60 -4.55 11.80 -3.22
CA GLY A 60 -3.76 10.99 -4.16
C GLY A 60 -3.57 9.53 -3.76
N GLN A 61 -4.13 9.08 -2.63
CA GLN A 61 -4.16 7.66 -2.27
C GLN A 61 -5.45 7.29 -1.50
N ALA A 62 -5.66 6.00 -1.23
CA ALA A 62 -6.74 5.51 -0.39
C ALA A 62 -6.39 5.67 1.09
N MET A 63 -6.59 6.89 1.62
CA MET A 63 -6.25 7.28 2.99
C MET A 63 -7.28 8.26 3.52
N GLN A 64 -7.70 8.09 4.77
CA GLN A 64 -8.47 9.07 5.56
C GLN A 64 -7.77 9.30 6.90
N GLU A 65 -8.46 9.90 7.87
CA GLU A 65 -8.01 10.06 9.25
C GLU A 65 -7.73 8.72 9.97
N ILE A 66 -7.20 8.81 11.19
CA ILE A 66 -6.85 7.64 12.01
C ILE A 66 -8.09 6.80 12.35
N GLY A 67 -7.89 5.49 12.42
CA GLY A 67 -8.92 4.50 12.71
C GLY A 67 -9.58 3.94 11.45
N LEU A 68 -10.56 3.06 11.65
CA LEU A 68 -11.33 2.47 10.57
C LEU A 68 -12.46 3.42 10.15
N LYS A 69 -12.44 3.84 8.88
CA LYS A 69 -13.37 4.82 8.32
C LYS A 69 -13.99 4.29 7.05
N LYS A 70 -15.33 4.35 6.96
CA LYS A 70 -16.04 4.04 5.71
C LYS A 70 -15.72 5.13 4.68
N ILE A 71 -15.46 4.71 3.45
CA ILE A 71 -15.25 5.63 2.33
C ILE A 71 -16.62 6.10 1.88
N ASP A 72 -16.90 7.38 2.16
CA ASP A 72 -18.09 8.04 1.64
C ASP A 72 -17.86 8.50 0.20
N CYS A 73 -18.68 7.95 -0.69
CA CYS A 73 -18.68 8.25 -2.11
C CYS A 73 -19.87 9.09 -2.57
N THR A 74 -20.65 9.66 -1.63
CA THR A 74 -21.71 10.63 -1.95
C THR A 74 -21.16 12.02 -2.28
N GLN A 75 -19.99 12.35 -1.72
CA GLN A 75 -19.32 13.64 -1.89
C GLN A 75 -18.77 13.85 -3.33
N PRO A 76 -18.51 15.12 -3.73
CA PRO A 76 -17.85 15.42 -5.00
C PRO A 76 -16.52 14.69 -5.14
N LEU A 77 -16.31 14.08 -6.31
CA LEU A 77 -15.19 13.18 -6.58
C LEU A 77 -13.81 13.84 -6.39
N ASN A 78 -13.71 15.15 -6.66
CA ASN A 78 -12.48 15.93 -6.55
C ASN A 78 -12.02 16.21 -5.10
N THR A 79 -12.74 15.73 -4.08
CA THR A 79 -12.39 15.96 -2.68
C THR A 79 -11.90 14.71 -1.95
N ASN A 80 -12.00 13.53 -2.57
CA ASN A 80 -11.76 12.25 -1.91
C ASN A 80 -11.11 11.21 -2.84
N SER A 81 -9.77 11.11 -2.79
CA SER A 81 -9.03 10.11 -3.58
C SER A 81 -9.33 8.67 -3.18
N ALA A 82 -9.72 8.41 -1.94
CA ALA A 82 -10.14 7.07 -1.52
C ALA A 82 -11.44 6.66 -2.23
N CYS A 83 -12.39 7.58 -2.38
CA CYS A 83 -13.58 7.34 -3.19
C CYS A 83 -13.25 7.12 -4.67
N ALA A 84 -12.31 7.89 -5.23
CA ALA A 84 -11.88 7.70 -6.61
C ALA A 84 -11.34 6.28 -6.86
N ILE A 85 -10.49 5.78 -5.96
CA ILE A 85 -9.98 4.40 -6.01
C ILE A 85 -11.13 3.39 -5.87
N ALA A 86 -12.03 3.58 -4.91
CA ALA A 86 -13.19 2.69 -4.73
C ALA A 86 -14.10 2.62 -5.97
N ARG A 87 -14.42 3.76 -6.59
CA ARG A 87 -15.22 3.82 -7.83
C ARG A 87 -14.51 3.15 -9.01
N LEU A 88 -13.20 3.37 -9.15
CA LEU A 88 -12.41 2.74 -10.21
C LEU A 88 -12.34 1.22 -10.03
N LEU A 89 -12.18 0.74 -8.79
CA LEU A 89 -12.23 -0.69 -8.46
C LEU A 89 -13.60 -1.30 -8.77
N ASN A 90 -14.69 -0.67 -8.35
CA ASN A 90 -16.06 -1.11 -8.67
C ASN A 90 -16.32 -1.15 -10.19
N SER A 91 -15.70 -0.25 -10.96
CA SER A 91 -15.84 -0.25 -12.42
C SER A 91 -15.19 -1.47 -13.11
N ILE A 92 -14.35 -2.22 -12.37
CA ILE A 92 -13.71 -3.47 -12.81
C ILE A 92 -14.37 -4.68 -12.14
N ASP A 93 -14.67 -4.60 -10.84
CA ASP A 93 -15.28 -5.67 -10.03
C ASP A 93 -16.81 -5.60 -10.00
N VAL A 94 -17.45 -5.59 -11.18
CA VAL A 94 -18.90 -5.34 -11.30
C VAL A 94 -19.80 -6.44 -10.73
N TYR A 95 -19.23 -7.56 -10.26
CA TYR A 95 -19.97 -8.75 -9.83
C TYR A 95 -20.05 -8.90 -8.31
N ARG A 96 -19.38 -8.03 -7.55
CA ARG A 96 -19.34 -8.09 -6.09
C ARG A 96 -19.92 -6.83 -5.47
N GLN A 97 -20.79 -7.01 -4.49
CA GLN A 97 -21.17 -5.93 -3.60
C GLN A 97 -20.00 -5.62 -2.67
N ASN A 98 -19.34 -4.48 -2.91
CA ASN A 98 -18.20 -4.04 -2.11
C ASN A 98 -18.57 -2.82 -1.26
N GLU A 99 -18.29 -2.89 0.03
CA GLU A 99 -18.18 -1.73 0.91
C GLU A 99 -16.71 -1.40 1.16
N TYR A 100 -16.35 -0.13 0.99
CA TYR A 100 -14.96 0.30 1.06
C TYR A 100 -14.69 1.11 2.33
N TYR A 101 -13.53 0.83 2.93
CA TYR A 101 -13.05 1.48 4.14
C TYR A 101 -11.57 1.81 3.98
N THR A 102 -11.10 2.77 4.76
CA THR A 102 -9.67 2.95 5.03
C THR A 102 -9.40 2.67 6.50
N PHE A 103 -8.20 2.20 6.80
CA PHE A 103 -7.68 2.20 8.16
C PHE A 103 -6.47 3.13 8.21
N GLY A 104 -6.68 4.30 8.83
CA GLY A 104 -5.62 5.25 9.06
C GLY A 104 -4.81 4.89 10.32
N TRP A 105 -3.50 4.95 10.23
CA TRP A 105 -2.60 4.76 11.37
C TRP A 105 -1.52 5.85 11.40
N SER A 106 -0.64 5.82 12.41
CA SER A 106 0.36 6.87 12.65
C SER A 106 1.31 7.08 11.47
N ALA A 107 1.50 6.06 10.62
CA ALA A 107 2.44 6.07 9.50
C ALA A 107 3.91 6.23 9.91
N LEU A 108 4.22 5.94 11.17
CA LEU A 108 5.57 5.92 11.71
C LEU A 108 6.24 4.58 11.38
N ILE A 109 7.54 4.62 11.11
CA ILE A 109 8.26 3.44 10.62
C ILE A 109 8.59 2.39 11.69
N GLY A 110 8.42 2.67 12.97
CA GLY A 110 8.83 1.76 14.04
C GLY A 110 7.98 0.48 14.13
N VAL A 111 8.62 -0.62 14.54
CA VAL A 111 7.97 -1.93 14.69
C VAL A 111 6.88 -1.88 15.74
N LYS A 112 7.13 -1.18 16.85
CA LYS A 112 6.16 -1.01 17.96
C LYS A 112 4.89 -0.33 17.46
N GLU A 113 5.02 0.73 16.69
CA GLU A 113 3.90 1.48 16.11
C GLU A 113 3.10 0.62 15.15
N ARG A 114 3.76 -0.23 14.35
CA ARG A 114 3.07 -1.16 13.44
C ARG A 114 2.32 -2.26 14.19
N LYS A 115 2.91 -2.84 15.24
CA LYS A 115 2.23 -3.85 16.09
C LYS A 115 1.05 -3.23 16.84
N GLN A 116 1.19 -2.00 17.34
CA GLN A 116 0.08 -1.26 17.94
C GLN A 116 -1.03 -1.00 16.92
N ALA A 117 -0.68 -0.51 15.72
CA ALA A 117 -1.65 -0.28 14.65
C ALA A 117 -2.37 -1.57 14.23
N ALA A 118 -1.69 -2.73 14.27
CA ALA A 118 -2.31 -4.03 14.04
C ALA A 118 -3.32 -4.38 15.14
N GLN A 119 -2.99 -4.13 16.40
CA GLN A 119 -3.94 -4.34 17.51
C GLN A 119 -5.18 -3.43 17.37
N ASP A 120 -4.98 -2.17 17.02
CA ASP A 120 -6.08 -1.20 16.80
C ASP A 120 -6.96 -1.61 15.61
N LEU A 121 -6.34 -2.09 14.52
CA LEU A 121 -7.03 -2.64 13.36
C LEU A 121 -7.84 -3.89 13.75
N TYR A 122 -7.25 -4.83 14.48
CA TYR A 122 -7.94 -6.03 14.95
C TYR A 122 -9.19 -5.69 15.76
N ASN A 123 -9.07 -4.77 16.72
CA ASN A 123 -10.20 -4.32 17.54
C ASN A 123 -11.29 -3.68 16.68
N SER A 124 -10.90 -2.83 15.73
CA SER A 124 -11.84 -2.18 14.79
C SER A 124 -12.57 -3.19 13.91
N LEU A 125 -11.88 -4.24 13.44
CA LEU A 125 -12.46 -5.32 12.63
C LEU A 125 -13.47 -6.15 13.43
N ILE A 126 -13.19 -6.44 14.71
CA ILE A 126 -14.14 -7.13 15.59
C ILE A 126 -15.40 -6.30 15.76
N THR A 127 -15.26 -5.00 16.05
CA THR A 127 -16.42 -4.09 16.16
C THR A 127 -17.20 -4.03 14.86
N LEU A 128 -16.52 -3.86 13.73
CA LEU A 128 -17.16 -3.84 12.42
C LEU A 128 -17.94 -5.13 12.16
N LYS A 129 -17.32 -6.30 12.37
CA LYS A 129 -17.97 -7.59 12.18
C LYS A 129 -19.22 -7.73 13.07
N ASN A 130 -19.13 -7.37 14.34
CA ASN A 130 -20.28 -7.45 15.26
C ASN A 130 -21.44 -6.56 14.77
N ASN A 131 -21.16 -5.36 14.23
CA ASN A 131 -22.19 -4.47 13.70
C ASN A 131 -22.91 -5.06 12.48
N TYR A 132 -22.21 -5.82 11.63
CA TYR A 132 -22.83 -6.54 10.51
C TYR A 132 -23.59 -7.78 10.98
N ASP A 133 -23.05 -8.52 11.95
CA ASP A 133 -23.72 -9.67 12.55
C ASP A 133 -25.06 -9.25 13.18
N GLN A 134 -25.11 -8.11 13.88
CA GLN A 134 -26.34 -7.53 14.45
C GLN A 134 -27.38 -7.16 13.38
N GLN A 135 -26.95 -6.89 12.15
CA GLN A 135 -27.83 -6.62 11.02
C GLN A 135 -28.19 -7.89 10.23
N ASN A 136 -27.82 -9.08 10.72
CA ASN A 136 -27.95 -10.36 10.02
C ASN A 136 -27.28 -10.37 8.63
N LYS A 137 -26.21 -9.57 8.46
CA LYS A 137 -25.47 -9.47 7.21
C LYS A 137 -24.18 -10.29 7.28
N LYS A 138 -24.02 -11.21 6.35
CA LYS A 138 -22.79 -12.00 6.20
C LYS A 138 -21.76 -11.22 5.40
N ILE A 139 -20.59 -11.00 6.00
CA ILE A 139 -19.47 -10.30 5.36
C ILE A 139 -18.29 -11.22 5.06
N LYS A 140 -17.54 -10.88 4.00
CA LYS A 140 -16.16 -11.30 3.80
C LYS A 140 -15.22 -10.11 3.94
N ILE A 141 -14.06 -10.34 4.54
CA ILE A 141 -13.10 -9.27 4.85
C ILE A 141 -11.89 -9.39 3.92
N ARG A 142 -11.68 -8.34 3.11
CA ARG A 142 -10.49 -8.12 2.31
C ARG A 142 -9.72 -6.94 2.90
N ILE A 143 -8.44 -7.12 3.21
CA ILE A 143 -7.58 -6.04 3.67
C ILE A 143 -6.41 -5.88 2.72
N ILE A 144 -6.16 -4.65 2.29
CA ILE A 144 -5.18 -4.30 1.28
C ILE A 144 -4.19 -3.30 1.88
N GLY A 145 -2.94 -3.71 2.03
CA GLY A 145 -1.88 -2.89 2.61
C GLY A 145 -0.87 -2.49 1.57
N TYR A 146 -0.38 -1.26 1.66
CA TYR A 146 0.70 -0.78 0.81
C TYR A 146 1.93 -0.45 1.62
N SER A 147 3.12 -0.82 1.12
CA SER A 147 4.38 -0.57 1.81
C SER A 147 4.29 -1.11 3.25
N HIS A 148 4.62 -0.29 4.25
CA HIS A 148 4.46 -0.63 5.66
C HIS A 148 3.03 -0.84 6.16
N GLY A 149 2.01 -0.37 5.43
CA GLY A 149 0.63 -0.75 5.70
C GLY A 149 0.40 -2.25 5.53
N GLY A 150 1.16 -2.90 4.63
CA GLY A 150 1.18 -4.37 4.54
C GLY A 150 1.81 -5.02 5.77
N ASN A 151 2.87 -4.45 6.36
CA ASN A 151 3.43 -4.97 7.62
C ASN A 151 2.42 -4.86 8.77
N VAL A 152 1.59 -3.80 8.82
CA VAL A 152 0.49 -3.68 9.79
C VAL A 152 -0.51 -4.83 9.63
N ILE A 153 -0.89 -5.16 8.38
CA ILE A 153 -1.79 -6.30 8.11
C ILE A 153 -1.15 -7.61 8.55
N LEU A 154 0.10 -7.87 8.14
CA LEU A 154 0.79 -9.11 8.45
C LEU A 154 0.97 -9.29 9.97
N ALA A 155 1.23 -8.20 10.70
CA ALA A 155 1.33 -8.21 12.17
C ALA A 155 0.05 -8.64 12.88
N LEU A 156 -1.13 -8.62 12.24
CA LEU A 156 -2.34 -9.25 12.80
C LEU A 156 -2.12 -10.74 13.08
N GLY A 157 -1.26 -11.41 12.30
CA GLY A 157 -0.89 -12.80 12.49
C GLY A 157 -0.11 -13.06 13.78
N SER A 158 0.48 -12.02 14.40
CA SER A 158 1.21 -12.12 15.66
C SER A 158 0.33 -11.98 16.90
N LEU A 159 -0.91 -11.50 16.76
CA LEU A 159 -1.78 -11.20 17.89
C LEU A 159 -2.31 -12.48 18.55
N LYS A 160 -2.42 -12.47 19.88
CA LYS A 160 -3.04 -13.57 20.63
C LYS A 160 -4.52 -13.66 20.23
N LYS A 161 -4.93 -14.82 19.73
CA LYS A 161 -6.31 -15.03 19.28
C LYS A 161 -7.29 -14.94 20.46
N ASN A 162 -8.34 -14.15 20.30
CA ASN A 162 -9.49 -14.27 21.18
C ASN A 162 -10.33 -15.48 20.74
N LYS A 163 -10.21 -16.60 21.45
CA LYS A 163 -10.93 -17.84 21.13
C LYS A 163 -12.46 -17.66 21.13
N LYS A 164 -12.99 -16.68 21.86
CA LYS A 164 -14.45 -16.42 21.96
C LYS A 164 -15.02 -15.68 20.74
N LYS A 165 -14.20 -14.94 19.99
CA LYS A 165 -14.62 -14.17 18.82
C LYS A 165 -13.62 -14.37 17.67
N PRO A 166 -13.69 -15.51 16.95
CA PRO A 166 -12.74 -15.79 15.88
C PRO A 166 -12.92 -14.79 14.74
N LEU A 167 -11.93 -13.92 14.54
CA LEU A 167 -11.81 -13.10 13.34
C LEU A 167 -11.11 -13.91 12.26
N ILE A 168 -11.65 -13.86 11.04
CA ILE A 168 -11.04 -14.44 9.86
C ILE A 168 -10.97 -13.37 8.77
N ILE A 169 -9.79 -13.25 8.16
CA ILE A 169 -9.54 -12.41 7.00
C ILE A 169 -9.56 -13.31 5.78
N ASP A 170 -10.55 -13.11 4.91
CA ASP A 170 -10.70 -13.90 3.69
C ASP A 170 -9.53 -13.66 2.73
N GLU A 171 -9.13 -12.40 2.56
CA GLU A 171 -8.02 -12.01 1.70
C GLU A 171 -7.16 -10.92 2.34
N ALA A 172 -5.90 -11.24 2.63
CA ALA A 172 -4.87 -10.26 2.96
C ALA A 172 -4.00 -9.99 1.74
N ILE A 173 -3.96 -8.74 1.29
CA ILE A 173 -3.28 -8.34 0.06
C ILE A 173 -2.24 -7.29 0.43
N THR A 174 -0.99 -7.48 0.02
CA THR A 174 0.09 -6.53 0.30
C THR A 174 0.73 -6.07 -1.00
N PHE A 175 0.87 -4.77 -1.20
CA PHE A 175 1.49 -4.12 -2.36
C PHE A 175 2.81 -3.47 -1.99
N GLY A 176 3.91 -3.88 -2.63
CA GLY A 176 5.22 -3.25 -2.43
C GLY A 176 5.69 -3.26 -0.97
N THR A 177 5.24 -4.25 -0.18
CA THR A 177 5.55 -4.34 1.25
C THR A 177 6.95 -4.92 1.45
N PRO A 178 7.83 -4.28 2.24
CA PRO A 178 9.10 -4.88 2.62
C PRO A 178 8.85 -6.08 3.55
N ILE A 179 9.45 -7.23 3.25
CA ILE A 179 9.30 -8.46 4.02
C ILE A 179 10.52 -8.67 4.91
N HIS A 180 10.30 -8.85 6.21
CA HIS A 180 11.35 -9.18 7.18
C HIS A 180 11.10 -10.59 7.77
N GLN A 181 11.96 -10.99 8.70
CA GLN A 181 11.94 -12.32 9.28
C GLN A 181 10.68 -12.57 10.14
N GLU A 182 10.15 -11.55 10.83
CA GLU A 182 8.94 -11.71 11.64
C GLU A 182 7.72 -12.05 10.78
N GLU A 183 7.56 -11.37 9.63
CA GLU A 183 6.43 -11.60 8.73
C GLU A 183 6.39 -13.03 8.19
N HIS A 184 7.54 -13.69 8.01
CA HIS A 184 7.59 -15.09 7.59
C HIS A 184 6.87 -16.00 8.59
N LYS A 185 6.89 -15.67 9.89
CA LYS A 185 6.14 -16.43 10.91
C LYS A 185 4.66 -16.05 10.88
N TRP A 186 4.34 -14.77 10.73
CA TRP A 186 2.97 -14.28 10.86
C TRP A 186 2.05 -14.73 9.74
N ILE A 187 2.56 -14.96 8.53
CA ILE A 187 1.77 -15.49 7.40
C ILE A 187 1.22 -16.90 7.67
N HIS A 188 1.74 -17.65 8.65
CA HIS A 188 1.20 -18.96 9.03
C HIS A 188 -0.08 -18.87 9.87
N SER A 189 -0.37 -17.71 10.47
CA SER A 189 -1.52 -17.56 11.37
C SER A 189 -2.83 -17.93 10.69
N ALA A 190 -3.63 -18.79 11.33
CA ALA A 190 -4.95 -19.19 10.82
C ALA A 190 -5.97 -18.04 10.71
N LEU A 191 -5.62 -16.83 11.17
CA LEU A 191 -6.38 -15.61 10.92
C LEU A 191 -6.57 -15.36 9.41
N PHE A 192 -5.56 -15.67 8.60
CA PHE A 192 -5.60 -15.46 7.15
C PHE A 192 -6.04 -16.73 6.44
N LYS A 193 -7.12 -16.65 5.65
CA LYS A 193 -7.53 -17.70 4.70
C LYS A 193 -6.65 -17.70 3.45
N LYS A 194 -6.40 -16.53 2.86
CA LYS A 194 -5.53 -16.34 1.69
C LYS A 194 -4.67 -15.09 1.83
N ILE A 195 -3.46 -15.16 1.30
CA ILE A 195 -2.49 -14.05 1.30
C ILE A 195 -1.99 -13.86 -0.13
N TYR A 196 -2.14 -12.64 -0.66
CA TYR A 196 -1.60 -12.23 -1.95
C TYR A 196 -0.49 -11.19 -1.74
N HIS A 197 0.76 -11.57 -1.99
CA HIS A 197 1.90 -10.67 -1.91
C HIS A 197 2.28 -10.16 -3.29
N ILE A 198 1.96 -8.90 -3.58
CA ILE A 198 2.11 -8.26 -4.88
C ILE A 198 3.29 -7.29 -4.82
N TYR A 199 4.28 -7.48 -5.70
CA TYR A 199 5.49 -6.66 -5.74
C TYR A 199 5.95 -6.37 -7.18
N SER A 200 6.91 -5.47 -7.35
CA SER A 200 7.56 -5.19 -8.63
C SER A 200 9.08 -5.25 -8.50
N ARG A 201 9.77 -5.76 -9.52
CA ARG A 201 11.24 -5.72 -9.55
C ARG A 201 11.79 -4.30 -9.67
N SER A 202 11.02 -3.36 -10.21
CA SER A 202 11.39 -1.94 -10.31
C SER A 202 11.08 -1.14 -9.05
N ASP A 203 10.46 -1.75 -8.03
CA ASP A 203 10.34 -1.15 -6.70
C ASP A 203 11.65 -1.32 -5.93
N HIS A 204 12.42 -0.24 -5.77
CA HIS A 204 13.68 -0.27 -5.02
C HIS A 204 13.50 -0.01 -3.52
N VAL A 205 12.36 0.55 -3.09
CA VAL A 205 12.13 0.97 -1.70
C VAL A 205 12.09 -0.24 -0.78
N GLN A 206 11.46 -1.34 -1.20
CA GLN A 206 11.35 -2.57 -0.40
C GLN A 206 12.70 -3.12 0.11
N ARG A 207 13.79 -2.93 -0.65
CA ARG A 207 15.14 -3.39 -0.26
C ARG A 207 15.89 -2.39 0.60
N LEU A 208 15.52 -1.12 0.51
CA LEU A 208 16.18 -0.02 1.21
C LEU A 208 15.56 0.22 2.59
N ASP A 209 14.58 -0.59 3.01
CA ASP A 209 14.05 -0.56 4.36
C ASP A 209 15.08 -1.11 5.35
N ILE A 210 16.03 -0.25 5.72
CA ILE A 210 17.00 -0.43 6.81
C ILE A 210 16.43 0.03 8.16
N PHE A 211 15.24 0.63 8.16
CA PHE A 211 14.69 1.33 9.31
C PHE A 211 13.90 0.40 10.24
N THR A 212 13.50 -0.77 9.74
CA THR A 212 12.77 -1.75 10.52
C THR A 212 13.66 -2.48 11.52
N HIS A 213 14.81 -3.02 11.12
CA HIS A 213 15.74 -3.74 11.99
C HIS A 213 17.21 -3.38 11.64
N PRO A 214 18.04 -2.97 12.61
CA PRO A 214 19.48 -2.82 12.40
C PRO A 214 20.07 -4.11 11.81
N GLY A 215 20.80 -3.99 10.70
CA GLY A 215 21.54 -5.10 10.07
C GLY A 215 20.72 -6.08 9.21
N HIS A 216 19.40 -5.92 9.09
CA HIS A 216 18.57 -6.81 8.27
C HIS A 216 17.82 -6.02 7.20
N LEU A 217 18.17 -6.27 5.93
CA LEU A 217 17.50 -5.64 4.78
C LEU A 217 16.15 -6.30 4.50
N GLY A 218 15.14 -5.48 4.20
CA GLY A 218 13.86 -5.97 3.69
C GLY A 218 14.02 -6.74 2.36
N HIS A 219 13.19 -7.77 2.19
CA HIS A 219 13.08 -8.52 0.95
C HIS A 219 11.83 -8.12 0.16
N LYS A 220 11.86 -8.33 -1.16
CA LYS A 220 10.72 -8.04 -2.05
C LYS A 220 9.65 -9.14 -2.07
N HIS A 221 9.99 -10.32 -1.58
CA HIS A 221 9.14 -11.50 -1.58
C HIS A 221 9.58 -12.44 -0.45
N PHE A 222 8.65 -13.26 0.00
CA PHE A 222 8.88 -14.33 0.97
C PHE A 222 9.69 -15.47 0.35
N ARG A 223 10.51 -16.12 1.17
CA ARG A 223 11.29 -17.30 0.82
C ARG A 223 11.21 -18.32 1.94
N ASN A 224 11.47 -19.59 1.63
CA ASN A 224 11.70 -20.56 2.68
C ASN A 224 12.90 -20.13 3.54
N TYR A 225 12.80 -20.34 4.84
CA TYR A 225 13.85 -20.02 5.79
C TYR A 225 14.10 -21.21 6.71
N GLY A 226 15.22 -21.91 6.50
CA GLY A 226 15.52 -23.15 7.22
C GLY A 226 14.39 -24.18 7.10
N SER A 227 13.83 -24.60 8.24
CA SER A 227 12.68 -25.50 8.31
C SER A 227 11.32 -24.82 8.09
N LEU A 228 11.24 -23.49 8.13
CA LEU A 228 10.00 -22.75 7.92
C LEU A 228 9.67 -22.65 6.43
N LYS A 229 8.81 -23.56 5.96
CA LYS A 229 8.30 -23.58 4.58
C LYS A 229 7.17 -22.59 4.39
N LEU A 230 7.11 -21.94 3.23
CA LEU A 230 6.00 -21.02 2.92
C LEU A 230 4.65 -21.75 2.91
N PRO A 231 3.59 -21.16 3.51
CA PRO A 231 2.29 -21.81 3.59
C PRO A 231 1.57 -21.75 2.23
N GLN A 232 0.80 -22.80 1.90
CA GLN A 232 0.08 -22.92 0.60
C GLN A 232 -0.96 -21.82 0.35
N LYS A 233 -1.39 -21.13 1.40
CA LYS A 233 -2.31 -19.99 1.29
C LYS A 233 -1.65 -18.69 0.83
N LEU A 234 -0.32 -18.66 0.73
CA LEU A 234 0.44 -17.53 0.19
C LEU A 234 0.58 -17.69 -1.32
N MET A 235 0.19 -16.66 -2.06
CA MET A 235 0.54 -16.49 -3.47
C MET A 235 1.37 -15.22 -3.63
N GLN A 236 2.50 -15.35 -4.33
CA GLN A 236 3.37 -14.22 -4.63
C GLN A 236 3.20 -13.83 -6.10
N ILE A 237 2.96 -12.55 -6.36
CA ILE A 237 2.68 -12.00 -7.69
C ILE A 237 3.69 -10.90 -8.00
N GLU A 238 4.48 -11.14 -9.04
CA GLU A 238 5.35 -10.13 -9.62
C GLU A 238 4.59 -9.38 -10.71
N ILE A 239 4.31 -8.10 -10.46
CA ILE A 239 3.75 -7.20 -11.47
C ILE A 239 4.88 -6.72 -12.35
N ARG A 240 4.72 -6.97 -13.65
CA ARG A 240 5.52 -6.37 -14.72
C ARG A 240 4.62 -5.57 -15.63
N SER A 241 5.19 -4.55 -16.25
CA SER A 241 4.55 -3.91 -17.37
C SER A 241 5.54 -3.68 -18.48
N THR A 242 5.09 -3.90 -19.70
CA THR A 242 5.90 -3.73 -20.90
C THR A 242 5.15 -2.87 -21.91
N ARG A 243 5.90 -2.13 -22.71
CA ARG A 243 5.38 -1.40 -23.87
C ARG A 243 6.24 -1.66 -25.11
N PRO A 244 5.66 -1.60 -26.33
CA PRO A 244 6.45 -1.64 -27.56
C PRO A 244 7.45 -0.48 -27.63
N THR A 245 8.61 -0.69 -28.27
CA THR A 245 9.51 0.40 -28.65
C THR A 245 8.90 1.20 -29.81
N GLN A 246 9.34 2.45 -30.01
CA GLN A 246 8.71 3.37 -30.97
C GLN A 246 8.65 2.80 -32.41
N GLY A 247 9.68 2.08 -32.85
CA GLY A 247 9.76 1.48 -34.19
C GLY A 247 8.89 0.24 -34.42
N THR A 248 8.35 -0.40 -33.37
CA THR A 248 7.60 -1.67 -33.52
C THR A 248 6.08 -1.50 -33.52
N LYS A 249 5.57 -0.27 -33.38
CA LYS A 249 4.13 0.00 -33.28
C LYS A 249 3.31 -0.41 -34.52
N LYS A 250 3.95 -0.60 -35.68
CA LYS A 250 3.30 -0.83 -36.98
C LYS A 250 2.92 -2.29 -37.30
N ASN A 251 3.47 -3.30 -36.59
CA ASN A 251 3.16 -4.72 -36.84
C ASN A 251 2.81 -5.44 -35.53
N LYS A 252 1.63 -5.21 -34.97
CA LYS A 252 1.30 -5.64 -33.60
C LYS A 252 1.15 -7.16 -33.43
N THR A 253 0.43 -7.83 -34.30
CA THR A 253 -0.10 -9.19 -34.03
C THR A 253 0.92 -10.34 -34.21
N ALA A 254 1.84 -10.23 -35.17
CA ALA A 254 2.75 -11.33 -35.52
C ALA A 254 3.85 -11.65 -34.47
N PHE A 255 4.06 -10.77 -33.47
CA PHE A 255 5.15 -10.93 -32.50
C PHE A 255 4.77 -11.73 -31.25
N TYR A 256 3.49 -11.90 -30.92
CA TYR A 256 3.08 -12.50 -29.63
C TYR A 256 3.31 -14.00 -29.52
N HIS A 257 3.59 -14.69 -30.62
CA HIS A 257 3.97 -16.10 -30.60
C HIS A 257 5.47 -16.31 -30.39
N LYS A 258 6.30 -15.26 -30.51
CA LYS A 258 7.75 -15.40 -30.33
C LYS A 258 8.08 -15.61 -28.84
N PRO A 259 8.81 -16.67 -28.46
CA PRO A 259 9.19 -16.92 -27.07
C PRO A 259 9.87 -15.72 -26.40
N SER A 260 10.73 -14.99 -27.11
CA SER A 260 11.41 -13.80 -26.60
C SER A 260 10.43 -12.67 -26.22
N ILE A 261 9.33 -12.54 -26.96
CA ILE A 261 8.27 -11.56 -26.71
C ILE A 261 7.43 -12.01 -25.52
N ILE A 262 6.99 -13.27 -25.46
CA ILE A 262 6.24 -13.83 -24.31
C ILE A 262 7.04 -13.68 -23.00
N MET A 263 8.35 -13.89 -23.07
CA MET A 263 9.24 -13.76 -21.91
C MET A 263 9.55 -12.31 -21.51
N GLY A 264 9.16 -11.34 -22.34
CA GLY A 264 9.43 -9.92 -22.13
C GLY A 264 10.93 -9.58 -22.27
N LYS A 265 11.64 -10.30 -23.15
CA LYS A 265 13.07 -10.17 -23.45
C LYS A 265 13.35 -9.70 -24.89
N GLY A 266 12.32 -9.48 -25.70
CA GLY A 266 12.49 -9.00 -27.07
C GLY A 266 13.02 -7.57 -27.11
N LYS A 267 13.92 -7.26 -28.06
CA LYS A 267 14.47 -5.91 -28.30
C LYS A 267 13.38 -4.86 -28.64
N THR A 268 12.20 -5.34 -29.04
CA THR A 268 11.03 -4.54 -29.36
C THR A 268 10.17 -4.19 -28.14
N LEU A 269 10.54 -4.65 -26.94
CA LEU A 269 9.83 -4.40 -25.70
C LEU A 269 10.68 -3.55 -24.75
N ARG A 270 10.06 -2.55 -24.14
CA ARG A 270 10.65 -1.77 -23.05
C ARG A 270 9.98 -2.15 -21.74
N ASN A 271 10.79 -2.46 -20.73
CA ASN A 271 10.32 -2.68 -19.37
C ASN A 271 9.85 -1.34 -18.77
N MET A 272 8.59 -1.29 -18.35
CA MET A 272 7.92 -0.17 -17.69
C MET A 272 7.26 -0.63 -16.38
N SER A 273 7.80 -1.67 -15.74
CA SER A 273 7.28 -2.20 -14.47
C SER A 273 7.24 -1.10 -13.41
N PRO A 274 6.21 -1.06 -12.55
CA PRO A 274 6.00 0.04 -11.61
C PRO A 274 7.09 0.13 -10.55
N GLY A 275 7.43 1.35 -10.14
CA GLY A 275 8.15 1.65 -8.91
C GLY A 275 7.18 1.71 -7.71
N HIS A 276 7.71 1.96 -6.52
CA HIS A 276 6.96 1.92 -5.26
C HIS A 276 5.67 2.76 -5.30
N ILE A 277 5.82 4.05 -5.61
CA ILE A 277 4.73 5.03 -5.61
C ILE A 277 3.64 4.70 -6.62
N GLU A 278 4.01 4.14 -7.77
CA GLU A 278 3.10 3.84 -8.87
C GLU A 278 2.19 2.63 -8.57
N LEU A 279 2.52 1.83 -7.56
CA LEU A 279 1.66 0.76 -7.09
C LEU A 279 0.37 1.29 -6.42
N TRP A 280 0.40 2.48 -5.83
CA TRP A 280 -0.64 2.92 -4.88
C TRP A 280 -1.16 4.34 -5.08
N PHE A 281 -0.31 5.28 -5.47
CA PHE A 281 -0.69 6.69 -5.57
C PHE A 281 -1.19 7.03 -6.97
N PHE A 282 -2.11 7.97 -7.08
CA PHE A 282 -2.34 8.62 -8.37
C PHE A 282 -1.13 9.45 -8.79
N GLY A 283 -0.87 9.48 -10.11
CA GLY A 283 0.18 10.29 -10.73
C GLY A 283 -0.10 11.80 -10.76
N TRP A 284 -0.80 12.33 -9.75
CA TRP A 284 -1.21 13.74 -9.68
C TRP A 284 -0.15 14.64 -9.07
N ALA A 285 0.39 14.23 -7.91
CA ALA A 285 1.35 15.01 -7.12
C ALA A 285 2.37 14.13 -6.39
N ALA A 286 2.38 12.82 -6.67
CA ALA A 286 3.30 11.90 -6.04
C ALA A 286 4.67 12.02 -6.71
N ASP A 287 5.70 12.21 -5.91
CA ASP A 287 7.05 12.33 -6.44
C ASP A 287 7.55 11.01 -7.01
N PHE A 288 8.45 11.09 -7.99
CA PHE A 288 8.97 9.96 -8.74
C PHE A 288 7.92 9.14 -9.52
N TYR A 289 6.67 9.62 -9.63
CA TYR A 289 5.69 9.01 -10.51
C TYR A 289 6.05 9.32 -11.96
N ARG A 290 6.32 8.29 -12.76
CA ARG A 290 6.69 8.48 -14.16
C ARG A 290 5.45 8.77 -15.01
N GLN A 291 5.49 9.90 -15.73
CA GLN A 291 4.41 10.29 -16.63
C GLN A 291 4.33 9.45 -17.90
N ASP A 292 5.44 8.80 -18.29
CA ASP A 292 5.51 7.95 -19.48
C ASP A 292 5.09 6.50 -19.20
N LEU A 293 4.61 6.19 -17.99
CA LEU A 293 4.06 4.87 -17.66
C LEU A 293 2.84 4.53 -18.52
N PRO A 294 2.70 3.27 -18.98
CA PRO A 294 1.53 2.84 -19.75
C PRO A 294 0.18 3.12 -19.09
N LEU A 295 0.13 3.05 -17.76
CA LEU A 295 -1.08 3.21 -16.96
C LEU A 295 -1.19 4.60 -16.31
N TYR A 296 -0.32 5.56 -16.61
CA TYR A 296 -0.42 6.92 -16.07
C TYR A 296 -1.81 7.54 -16.33
N PRO A 297 -2.45 8.23 -15.36
CA PRO A 297 -2.02 8.47 -13.97
C PRO A 297 -2.57 7.44 -12.94
N LEU A 298 -3.07 6.30 -13.40
CA LEU A 298 -3.74 5.28 -12.59
C LEU A 298 -2.72 4.41 -11.82
N PRO A 299 -2.85 4.26 -10.49
CA PRO A 299 -2.04 3.31 -9.74
C PRO A 299 -2.42 1.86 -10.04
N TYR A 300 -1.46 0.95 -9.85
CA TYR A 300 -1.69 -0.48 -10.13
C TYR A 300 -2.73 -1.12 -9.20
N ILE A 301 -2.95 -0.56 -8.00
CA ILE A 301 -3.98 -1.06 -7.08
C ILE A 301 -5.38 -1.09 -7.70
N ILE A 302 -5.69 -0.19 -8.65
CA ILE A 302 -7.00 -0.16 -9.32
C ILE A 302 -7.26 -1.44 -10.11
N PHE A 303 -6.21 -2.11 -10.58
CA PHE A 303 -6.31 -3.35 -11.36
C PHE A 303 -6.30 -4.61 -10.48
N MET A 304 -6.29 -4.45 -9.15
CA MET A 304 -6.29 -5.56 -8.20
C MET A 304 -7.43 -6.57 -8.41
N PRO A 305 -8.70 -6.19 -8.68
CA PRO A 305 -9.76 -7.17 -8.90
C PRO A 305 -9.48 -8.04 -10.13
N PHE A 306 -8.87 -7.45 -11.16
CA PHE A 306 -8.43 -8.15 -12.36
C PHE A 306 -7.31 -9.14 -12.03
N PHE A 307 -6.32 -8.70 -11.23
CA PHE A 307 -5.22 -9.57 -10.79
C PHE A 307 -5.73 -10.76 -9.96
N LEU A 308 -6.60 -10.51 -8.99
CA LEU A 308 -7.18 -11.55 -8.15
C LEU A 308 -8.03 -12.52 -8.95
N HIS A 309 -8.83 -12.04 -9.90
CA HIS A 309 -9.64 -12.90 -10.75
C HIS A 309 -8.78 -13.98 -11.40
N HIS A 310 -7.68 -13.59 -12.04
CA HIS A 310 -6.78 -14.57 -12.64
C HIS A 310 -5.97 -15.37 -11.62
N ALA A 311 -5.50 -14.73 -10.54
CA ALA A 311 -4.75 -15.42 -9.48
C ALA A 311 -5.56 -16.57 -8.85
N THR A 312 -6.88 -16.40 -8.67
CA THR A 312 -7.75 -17.46 -8.12
C THR A 312 -7.93 -18.67 -9.04
N GLN A 313 -7.73 -18.52 -10.35
CA GLN A 313 -7.79 -19.63 -11.31
C GLN A 313 -6.50 -20.44 -11.38
N LEU A 314 -5.41 -19.93 -10.79
CA LEU A 314 -4.13 -20.62 -10.74
C LEU A 314 -4.14 -21.62 -9.58
N ILE A 315 -4.74 -22.79 -9.81
CA ILE A 315 -4.82 -23.90 -8.86
C ILE A 315 -3.41 -24.44 -8.54
N HIS A 316 -3.12 -24.67 -7.24
CA HIS A 316 -1.93 -25.37 -6.69
C HIS A 316 -0.55 -24.87 -7.18
N LYS A 317 -0.24 -23.58 -6.97
CA LYS A 317 1.07 -23.03 -7.32
C LYS A 317 2.04 -23.04 -6.15
N ASN A 318 3.29 -23.43 -6.43
CA ASN A 318 4.38 -23.40 -5.47
C ASN A 318 4.54 -21.96 -4.90
N PRO A 319 4.33 -21.72 -3.59
CA PRO A 319 4.41 -20.40 -2.99
C PRO A 319 5.81 -19.78 -3.09
N GLU A 320 6.86 -20.58 -3.32
CA GLU A 320 8.23 -20.10 -3.52
C GLU A 320 8.48 -19.47 -4.89
N GLN A 321 7.65 -19.81 -5.89
CA GLN A 321 7.82 -19.35 -7.26
C GLN A 321 6.77 -18.29 -7.59
N PRO A 322 7.14 -17.00 -7.63
CA PRO A 322 6.20 -15.94 -7.94
C PRO A 322 5.56 -16.12 -9.31
N VAL A 323 4.27 -15.85 -9.39
CA VAL A 323 3.58 -15.74 -10.67
C VAL A 323 3.84 -14.36 -11.23
N ILE A 324 4.27 -14.29 -12.48
CA ILE A 324 4.55 -13.04 -13.18
C ILE A 324 3.32 -12.65 -13.98
N PHE A 325 2.82 -11.45 -13.73
CA PHE A 325 1.74 -10.80 -14.47
C PHE A 325 2.39 -9.68 -15.29
N ASP A 326 2.69 -9.95 -16.56
CA ASP A 326 3.27 -8.99 -17.50
C ASP A 326 2.15 -8.28 -18.27
N ILE A 327 1.81 -7.08 -17.82
CA ILE A 327 0.69 -6.28 -18.31
C ILE A 327 1.13 -5.47 -19.52
N ARG A 328 0.40 -5.59 -20.63
CA ARG A 328 0.67 -4.92 -21.91
C ARG A 328 -0.52 -4.07 -22.37
N PRO A 329 -0.71 -2.87 -21.79
CA PRO A 329 -1.90 -2.08 -22.05
C PRO A 329 -2.09 -1.69 -23.51
N TYR A 330 -0.99 -1.41 -24.23
CA TYR A 330 -1.01 -1.04 -25.66
C TYR A 330 -1.53 -2.13 -26.59
N ASP A 331 -1.51 -3.35 -26.08
CA ASP A 331 -1.85 -4.56 -26.81
C ASP A 331 -3.06 -5.25 -26.18
N GLU A 332 -3.69 -4.62 -25.19
CA GLU A 332 -4.90 -5.06 -24.49
C GLU A 332 -4.84 -6.51 -23.98
N HIS A 333 -3.65 -6.97 -23.55
CA HIS A 333 -3.48 -8.28 -22.95
C HIS A 333 -2.52 -8.27 -21.77
N MET A 334 -2.56 -9.36 -21.01
CA MET A 334 -1.66 -9.66 -19.91
C MET A 334 -1.13 -11.07 -20.11
N ILE A 335 0.18 -11.25 -19.89
CA ILE A 335 0.80 -12.57 -19.92
C ILE A 335 1.02 -13.03 -18.49
N ILE A 336 0.44 -14.18 -18.16
CA ILE A 336 0.52 -14.82 -16.86
C ILE A 336 1.42 -16.04 -16.98
N ARG A 337 2.45 -16.14 -16.14
CA ARG A 337 3.34 -17.32 -16.13
C ARG A 337 3.99 -17.54 -14.79
N GLN A 338 4.34 -18.80 -14.53
CA GLN A 338 5.18 -19.20 -13.41
C GLN A 338 6.39 -19.92 -14.01
N ASN A 339 7.59 -19.59 -13.54
CA ASN A 339 8.89 -19.99 -14.10
C ASN A 339 9.34 -19.24 -15.37
N SER A 340 10.59 -19.52 -15.74
CA SER A 340 11.28 -18.97 -16.91
C SER A 340 10.88 -19.64 -18.23
N SER A 341 9.96 -20.61 -18.21
CA SER A 341 9.47 -21.29 -19.41
C SER A 341 8.31 -20.52 -20.04
N TYR A 342 8.40 -20.25 -21.34
CA TYR A 342 7.31 -19.63 -22.11
C TYR A 342 6.15 -20.60 -22.39
N LYS A 343 6.40 -21.92 -22.31
CA LYS A 343 5.42 -22.97 -22.64
C LYS A 343 4.21 -22.99 -21.70
N SER A 344 4.37 -22.51 -20.46
CA SER A 344 3.31 -22.42 -19.45
C SER A 344 2.65 -21.03 -19.40
N ALA A 345 3.00 -20.13 -20.33
CA ALA A 345 2.45 -18.79 -20.33
C ALA A 345 1.01 -18.79 -20.86
N GLN A 346 0.13 -18.12 -20.14
CA GLN A 346 -1.24 -17.84 -20.55
C GLN A 346 -1.31 -16.38 -21.02
N ILE A 347 -1.84 -16.17 -22.21
CA ILE A 347 -2.17 -14.83 -22.71
C ILE A 347 -3.65 -14.62 -22.46
N VAL A 348 -3.98 -13.63 -21.64
CA VAL A 348 -5.37 -13.28 -21.31
C VAL A 348 -5.67 -11.86 -21.75
N PRO A 349 -6.89 -11.55 -22.22
CA PRO A 349 -7.29 -10.17 -22.49
C PRO A 349 -7.09 -9.31 -21.24
N PHE A 350 -6.59 -8.09 -21.41
CA PHE A 350 -6.52 -7.08 -20.36
C PHE A 350 -7.60 -6.01 -20.64
N ILE A 351 -7.64 -4.97 -19.81
CA ILE A 351 -8.62 -3.90 -19.96
C ILE A 351 -8.39 -3.18 -21.29
N PRO A 352 -9.44 -3.03 -22.13
CA PRO A 352 -9.35 -2.31 -23.39
C PRO A 352 -8.86 -0.86 -23.20
N LEU A 353 -8.14 -0.34 -24.16
CA LEU A 353 -7.62 1.04 -24.18
C LEU A 353 -8.75 2.04 -24.02
N SER A 354 -9.90 1.83 -24.68
CA SER A 354 -11.08 2.69 -24.54
C SER A 354 -11.57 2.78 -23.08
N LYS A 355 -11.60 1.64 -22.37
CA LYS A 355 -11.95 1.60 -20.96
C LYS A 355 -10.87 2.24 -20.08
N LEU A 356 -9.59 2.03 -20.40
CA LEU A 356 -8.49 2.72 -19.72
C LEU A 356 -8.60 4.24 -19.86
N GLU A 357 -8.93 4.77 -21.05
CA GLU A 357 -9.16 6.21 -21.23
C GLU A 357 -10.32 6.73 -20.38
N GLN A 358 -11.45 6.00 -20.32
CA GLN A 358 -12.57 6.35 -19.44
C GLN A 358 -12.13 6.41 -17.97
N MET A 359 -11.31 5.45 -17.54
CA MET A 359 -10.76 5.42 -16.19
C MET A 359 -9.81 6.60 -15.93
N ARG A 360 -8.97 6.98 -16.90
CA ARG A 360 -8.11 8.17 -16.81
C ARG A 360 -8.93 9.44 -16.68
N VAL A 361 -10.00 9.59 -17.47
CA VAL A 361 -10.94 10.72 -17.37
C VAL A 361 -11.54 10.79 -15.97
N LEU A 362 -11.99 9.66 -15.42
CA LEU A 362 -12.52 9.61 -14.05
C LEU A 362 -11.47 10.00 -13.01
N ALA A 363 -10.23 9.52 -13.15
CA ALA A 363 -9.13 9.89 -12.28
C ALA A 363 -8.79 11.38 -12.35
N TYR A 364 -8.81 11.99 -13.53
CA TYR A 364 -8.59 13.45 -13.65
C TYR A 364 -9.74 14.26 -13.07
N LYS A 365 -11.00 13.83 -13.24
CA LYS A 365 -12.16 14.45 -12.56
C LYS A 365 -12.05 14.35 -11.04
N ALA A 366 -11.39 13.31 -10.52
CA ALA A 366 -11.14 13.11 -9.11
C ALA A 366 -9.95 13.89 -8.53
N LYS A 367 -9.11 14.47 -9.40
CA LYS A 367 -7.93 15.20 -8.96
C LYS A 367 -8.37 16.46 -8.19
N PRO A 368 -7.93 16.65 -6.93
CA PRO A 368 -8.29 17.84 -6.20
C PRO A 368 -7.77 19.12 -6.85
N LEU A 369 -8.54 20.20 -6.72
CA LEU A 369 -8.09 21.53 -7.13
C LEU A 369 -6.78 21.86 -6.42
N ASP A 370 -5.84 22.48 -7.14
CA ASP A 370 -4.52 22.84 -6.63
C ASP A 370 -3.67 21.67 -6.10
N TYR A 371 -3.90 20.46 -6.61
CA TYR A 371 -3.14 19.27 -6.25
C TYR A 371 -2.14 18.87 -7.34
N ASP A 372 -0.98 19.54 -7.34
CA ASP A 372 0.16 19.20 -8.19
C ASP A 372 1.43 18.98 -7.35
N LEU A 373 2.46 18.43 -7.99
CA LEU A 373 3.71 18.06 -7.33
C LEU A 373 4.40 19.27 -6.66
N LYS A 374 4.41 20.44 -7.31
CA LYS A 374 5.07 21.65 -6.81
C LYS A 374 4.35 22.16 -5.56
N LYS A 375 3.03 22.25 -5.59
CA LYS A 375 2.19 22.68 -4.45
C LYS A 375 2.25 21.68 -3.31
N HIS A 376 2.24 20.38 -3.60
CA HIS A 376 2.40 19.32 -2.60
C HIS A 376 3.74 19.46 -1.87
N ASN A 377 4.85 19.49 -2.62
CA ASN A 377 6.19 19.64 -2.04
C ASN A 377 6.34 20.94 -1.23
N LYS A 378 5.80 22.06 -1.71
CA LYS A 378 5.78 23.34 -0.97
C LYS A 378 5.05 23.21 0.37
N LYS A 379 3.89 22.54 0.40
CA LYS A 379 3.11 22.33 1.63
C LYS A 379 3.83 21.40 2.61
N ILE A 380 4.41 20.29 2.15
CA ILE A 380 5.20 19.39 3.01
C ILE A 380 6.42 20.11 3.60
N LYS A 381 7.15 20.90 2.80
CA LYS A 381 8.28 21.71 3.29
C LYS A 381 7.83 22.73 4.34
N LYS A 382 6.71 23.42 4.11
CA LYS A 382 6.13 24.36 5.08
C LYS A 382 5.79 23.68 6.40
N ILE A 383 5.13 22.52 6.36
CA ILE A 383 4.80 21.73 7.56
C ILE A 383 6.08 21.39 8.34
N SER A 384 7.09 20.83 7.67
CA SER A 384 8.35 20.48 8.33
C SER A 384 9.03 21.70 8.94
N HIS A 385 9.03 22.84 8.25
CA HIS A 385 9.65 24.06 8.77
C HIS A 385 8.91 24.60 10.01
N THR A 386 7.57 24.58 10.00
CA THR A 386 6.76 24.96 11.16
C THR A 386 7.06 24.08 12.37
N VAL A 387 7.10 22.75 12.19
CA VAL A 387 7.44 21.81 13.27
C VAL A 387 8.85 22.07 13.80
N HIS A 388 9.83 22.33 12.93
CA HIS A 388 11.18 22.70 13.35
C HIS A 388 11.20 23.96 14.24
N LEU A 389 10.49 25.02 13.85
CA LEU A 389 10.42 26.26 14.62
C LEU A 389 9.71 26.06 15.97
N GLU A 390 8.63 25.29 16.01
CA GLU A 390 7.92 24.97 17.25
C GLU A 390 8.80 24.20 18.24
N ARG A 391 9.56 23.22 17.76
CA ARG A 391 10.54 22.50 18.60
C ARG A 391 11.61 23.43 19.15
N LYS A 392 12.16 24.32 18.32
CA LYS A 392 13.17 25.30 18.75
C LYS A 392 12.61 26.28 19.78
N ARG A 393 11.33 26.65 19.69
CA ARG A 393 10.64 27.46 20.70
C ARG A 393 10.48 26.69 22.01
N ARG A 394 10.03 25.43 21.97
CA ARG A 394 9.92 24.59 23.17
C ARG A 394 11.26 24.38 23.85
N SER A 395 12.32 24.08 23.11
CA SER A 395 13.67 23.91 23.70
C SER A 395 14.22 25.20 24.33
N LYS A 396 13.76 26.38 23.88
CA LYS A 396 14.10 27.67 24.48
C LYS A 396 13.18 28.02 25.67
N GLY A 397 11.91 27.64 25.61
CA GLY A 397 10.94 27.83 26.70
C GLY A 397 11.16 26.87 27.88
N GLN A 398 11.63 25.65 27.62
CA GLN A 398 12.03 24.68 28.64
C GLN A 398 13.30 25.09 29.40
N LYS A 399 14.00 26.14 28.95
CA LYS A 399 15.23 26.62 29.59
C LYS A 399 15.01 27.51 30.82
N ARG A 400 13.78 27.83 31.24
CA ARG A 400 13.53 28.64 32.45
C ARG A 400 12.19 28.31 33.09
N ILE A 401 12.24 27.55 34.18
CA ILE A 401 11.85 27.91 35.55
C ILE A 401 12.07 26.64 36.36
N ASP A 402 13.16 26.58 37.10
CA ASP A 402 13.23 25.67 38.24
C ASP A 402 12.57 26.43 39.40
N GLU A 403 11.40 25.96 39.85
CA GLU A 403 10.81 26.40 41.11
C GLU A 403 11.62 25.77 42.25
N ILE A 404 12.39 26.60 42.94
CA ILE A 404 13.04 26.19 44.18
C ILE A 404 12.24 26.83 45.31
N THR A 405 11.57 26.01 46.11
CA THR A 405 10.88 26.48 47.32
C THR A 405 11.79 26.22 48.52
N VAL A 406 12.19 27.29 49.22
CA VAL A 406 12.97 27.19 50.47
C VAL A 406 12.19 27.93 51.55
N ASN A 407 11.88 27.24 52.65
CA ASN A 407 11.13 27.78 53.80
C ASN A 407 9.79 28.44 53.44
N GLY A 408 9.04 27.87 52.50
CA GLY A 408 7.72 28.37 52.10
C GLY A 408 7.73 29.56 51.14
N VAL A 409 8.91 29.98 50.66
CA VAL A 409 9.05 31.03 49.64
C VAL A 409 9.55 30.42 48.34
N THR A 410 8.82 30.65 47.24
CA THR A 410 9.14 30.14 45.91
C THR A 410 10.02 31.12 45.15
N PHE A 411 11.20 30.65 44.71
CA PHE A 411 12.12 31.40 43.86
C PHE A 411 12.11 30.85 42.43
N TYR A 412 12.08 31.78 41.47
CA TYR A 412 12.12 31.45 40.04
C TYR A 412 13.55 31.64 39.53
N ASN A 413 14.27 30.55 39.30
CA ASN A 413 15.59 30.64 38.67
C ASN A 413 15.44 30.86 37.18
N VAL A 414 15.83 32.06 36.76
CA VAL A 414 15.72 32.56 35.40
C VAL A 414 17.18 32.62 34.93
N TYR A 415 17.69 31.59 34.24
CA TYR A 415 19.03 31.56 33.58
C TYR A 415 19.04 32.18 32.17
N LEU A 416 19.70 33.32 31.96
CA LEU A 416 19.60 34.14 30.74
C LEU A 416 20.34 33.48 29.57
#